data_AF-A0A965JBQ4-F1
#
_entry.id   AF-A0A965JBQ4-F1
#
_cell.length_a   1.000
_cell.length_b   1.000
_cell.length_c   1.000
_cell.angle_alpha   90.00
_cell.angle_beta   90.00
_cell.angle_gamma   90.00
#
_symmetry.space_group_name_H-M   'P 1'
#
loop_
_entity.id
_entity.type
_entity.pdbx_description
1 polymer ?
#
loop_
_entity_poly.entity_id
_entity_poly.type
_entity_poly.pdbx_seq_one_letter_code
_entity_poly.pdbx_strand_id
1 'polypeptide(L)'
;HLNTIWDKVLYEKNREDKISLIAQFHWWFSNAMPFERGSAAIGEVLTEALLKGTGHKWEKKKHLLIDIEALLEPCMEEFVRKYPTYYDKFV
;
A
#
# COMPACT_ATOMS: atom_id res chain seq x y z
N HIS A 1 3.85 -13.80 -6.21
CA HIS A 1 2.93 -12.69 -6.53
C HIS A 1 3.46 -11.34 -6.07
N LEU A 2 3.75 -11.17 -4.76
CA LEU A 2 4.28 -9.90 -4.21
C LEU A 2 5.52 -9.35 -4.92
N ASN A 3 6.53 -10.19 -5.20
CA ASN A 3 7.74 -9.76 -5.95
C ASN A 3 7.39 -9.19 -7.33
N THR A 4 6.42 -9.79 -8.03
CA THR A 4 5.97 -9.31 -9.34
C THR A 4 5.31 -7.94 -9.25
N ILE A 5 4.53 -7.68 -8.20
CA ILE A 5 3.94 -6.34 -7.97
C ILE A 5 5.07 -5.35 -7.64
N TRP A 6 5.99 -5.74 -6.76
CA TRP A 6 7.13 -4.91 -6.37
C TRP A 6 7.94 -4.44 -7.59
N ASP A 7 8.32 -5.36 -8.47
CA ASP A 7 9.07 -5.02 -9.70
C ASP A 7 8.28 -4.04 -10.57
N LYS A 8 6.96 -4.27 -10.75
CA LYS A 8 6.10 -3.33 -11.49
C LYS A 8 6.09 -1.94 -10.85
N VAL A 9 6.00 -1.83 -9.53
CA VAL A 9 6.03 -0.52 -8.82
C VAL A 9 7.33 0.23 -9.12
N LEU A 10 8.47 -0.46 -9.14
CA LEU A 10 9.77 0.16 -9.36
C LEU A 10 9.90 0.77 -10.77
N TYR A 11 9.36 0.10 -11.79
CA TYR A 11 9.50 0.54 -13.18
C TYR A 11 8.33 1.36 -13.71
N GLU A 12 7.19 1.38 -13.01
CA GLU A 12 6.03 2.16 -13.42
C GLU A 12 6.38 3.66 -13.43
N LYS A 13 5.99 4.36 -14.49
CA LYS A 13 6.24 5.80 -14.67
C LYS A 13 4.97 6.61 -14.46
N ASN A 14 3.81 6.03 -14.77
CA ASN A 14 2.54 6.65 -14.47
C ASN A 14 2.32 6.65 -12.96
N ARG A 15 2.07 7.84 -12.41
CA ARG A 15 1.91 8.01 -10.96
C ARG A 15 0.70 7.28 -10.41
N GLU A 16 -0.45 7.36 -11.07
CA GLU A 16 -1.71 6.78 -10.61
C GLU A 16 -1.64 5.25 -10.63
N ASP A 17 -1.06 4.70 -11.70
CA ASP A 17 -0.81 3.26 -11.82
C ASP A 17 0.18 2.78 -10.76
N LYS A 18 1.23 3.57 -10.48
CA LYS A 18 2.19 3.26 -9.42
C LYS A 18 1.52 3.20 -8.05
N ILE A 19 0.68 4.18 -7.71
CA ILE A 19 -0.07 4.20 -6.45
C ILE A 19 -1.00 2.99 -6.36
N SER A 20 -1.66 2.64 -7.46
CA SER A 20 -2.55 1.48 -7.53
C SER A 20 -1.80 0.17 -7.30
N LEU A 21 -0.59 0.03 -7.86
CA LEU A 21 0.28 -1.13 -7.62
C LEU A 21 0.77 -1.19 -6.17
N ILE A 22 1.09 -0.05 -5.55
CA ILE A 22 1.45 0.01 -4.12
C ILE A 22 0.28 -0.44 -3.25
N ALA A 23 -0.94 0.02 -3.56
CA ALA A 23 -2.14 -0.40 -2.85
C ALA A 23 -2.39 -1.91 -2.98
N GLN A 24 -2.21 -2.46 -4.18
CA GLN A 24 -2.26 -3.92 -4.41
C GLN A 24 -1.23 -4.66 -3.57
N PHE A 25 0.02 -4.17 -3.54
CA PHE A 25 1.07 -4.75 -2.72
C PHE A 25 0.67 -4.76 -1.24
N HIS A 26 0.17 -3.63 -0.72
CA HIS A 26 -0.25 -3.52 0.68
C HIS A 26 -1.37 -4.50 1.01
N TRP A 27 -2.40 -4.59 0.16
CA TRP A 27 -3.52 -5.52 0.35
C TRP A 27 -3.05 -6.97 0.42
N TRP A 28 -2.24 -7.40 -0.56
CA TRP A 28 -1.72 -8.76 -0.61
C TRP A 28 -0.78 -9.07 0.56
N PHE A 29 0.07 -8.12 0.92
CA PHE A 29 1.03 -8.30 2.01
C PHE A 29 0.31 -8.44 3.36
N SER A 30 -0.68 -7.59 3.62
CA SER A 30 -1.50 -7.63 4.84
C SER A 30 -2.30 -8.93 4.94
N ASN A 31 -2.93 -9.37 3.85
CA ASN A 31 -3.70 -10.62 3.84
C ASN A 31 -2.82 -11.87 3.91
N ALA A 32 -1.60 -11.83 3.34
CA ALA A 32 -0.69 -12.97 3.38
C ALA A 32 -0.01 -13.18 4.73
N MET A 33 0.14 -12.10 5.52
CA MET A 33 0.87 -12.10 6.81
C MET A 33 2.15 -12.96 6.79
N PRO A 34 3.12 -12.66 5.91
CA PRO A 34 4.19 -13.61 5.56
C PRO A 34 5.18 -13.92 6.67
N PHE A 35 5.20 -13.12 7.74
CA PHE A 35 6.07 -13.30 8.90
C PHE A 35 5.27 -13.77 10.11
N GLU A 36 5.88 -14.60 10.95
CA GLU A 36 5.32 -15.08 12.22
C GLU A 36 4.85 -13.92 13.12
N ARG A 37 5.59 -12.80 13.11
CA ARG A 37 5.23 -11.57 13.80
C ARG A 37 5.72 -10.35 13.03
N GLY A 38 4.97 -9.25 13.14
CA GLY A 38 5.41 -7.93 12.66
C GLY A 38 5.07 -7.64 11.20
N SER A 39 4.31 -8.52 10.51
CA SER A 39 3.87 -8.29 9.13
C SER A 39 3.24 -6.91 8.93
N ALA A 40 2.34 -6.46 9.81
CA ALA A 40 1.75 -5.12 9.72
C ALA A 40 2.81 -4.00 9.65
N ALA A 41 3.74 -3.97 10.62
CA ALA A 41 4.78 -2.95 10.70
C ALA A 41 5.77 -3.03 9.52
N ILE A 42 6.15 -4.24 9.09
CA ILE A 42 7.03 -4.44 7.94
C ILE A 42 6.33 -3.97 6.66
N GLY A 43 5.07 -4.33 6.46
CA GLY A 43 4.25 -3.91 5.33
C GLY A 43 4.11 -2.39 5.25
N GLU A 44 3.90 -1.73 6.40
CA GLU A 44 3.85 -0.28 6.49
C GLU A 44 5.17 0.38 6.06
N VAL A 45 6.32 -0.07 6.62
CA VAL A 45 7.63 0.48 6.24
C VAL A 45 7.91 0.31 4.75
N LEU A 46 7.59 -0.86 4.18
CA LEU A 46 7.78 -1.14 2.76
C LEU A 46 6.89 -0.25 1.89
N THR A 47 5.62 -0.12 2.23
CA THR A 47 4.65 0.67 1.45
C THR A 47 4.94 2.17 1.53
N GLU A 48 5.33 2.69 2.70
CA GLU A 48 5.79 4.07 2.85
C GLU A 48 7.05 4.36 2.02
N ALA A 49 8.01 3.43 1.98
CA ALA A 49 9.20 3.58 1.16
C ALA A 49 8.85 3.68 -0.33
N LEU A 50 7.94 2.83 -0.81
CA LEU A 50 7.44 2.89 -2.19
C LEU A 50 6.67 4.20 -2.46
N LEU A 51 5.82 4.65 -1.53
CA LEU A 51 5.06 5.90 -1.66
C LEU A 51 5.97 7.13 -1.73
N LYS A 52 7.07 7.17 -0.97
CA LYS A 52 8.08 8.25 -1.09
C LYS A 52 8.66 8.34 -2.51
N GLY A 53 8.80 7.20 -3.19
CA GLY A 53 9.23 7.14 -4.59
C GLY A 53 8.23 7.71 -5.62
N THR A 54 7.01 8.08 -5.21
CA THR A 54 5.98 8.66 -6.10
C THR A 54 6.08 10.18 -6.24
N GLY A 55 7.05 10.82 -5.56
CA GLY A 55 7.30 12.26 -5.66
C GLY A 55 6.30 13.14 -4.89
N HIS A 56 5.53 12.57 -3.96
CA HIS A 56 4.59 13.30 -3.11
C HIS A 56 4.81 12.99 -1.64
N LYS A 57 4.40 13.91 -0.79
CA LYS A 57 4.32 13.67 0.64
C LYS A 57 3.02 12.93 0.96
N TRP A 58 3.16 11.69 1.40
CA TRP A 58 2.06 10.87 1.89
C TRP A 58 2.15 10.84 3.41
N GLU A 59 1.13 11.37 4.10
CA GLU A 59 1.00 11.16 5.54
C GLU A 59 -0.22 10.29 5.79
N LYS A 60 -0.01 9.14 6.43
CA LYS A 60 -1.09 8.25 6.82
C LYS A 60 -1.94 8.93 7.90
N LYS A 61 -3.27 8.82 7.78
CA LYS A 61 -4.17 9.27 8.86
C LYS A 61 -3.91 8.47 10.13
N LYS A 62 -3.61 9.17 11.23
CA LYS A 62 -3.15 8.57 12.50
C LYS A 62 -4.08 7.50 13.09
N HIS A 63 -5.38 7.60 12.84
CA HIS A 63 -6.38 6.66 13.36
C HIS A 63 -6.58 5.41 12.49
N LEU A 64 -5.98 5.36 11.30
CA LEU A 64 -6.13 4.25 10.37
C LEU A 64 -5.00 3.22 10.52
N LEU A 65 -5.41 1.97 10.63
CA LEU A 65 -4.58 0.79 10.54
C LEU A 65 -4.85 0.16 9.18
N ILE A 66 -4.03 0.50 8.17
CA ILE A 66 -4.29 0.13 6.77
C ILE A 66 -4.24 -1.40 6.57
N ASP A 67 -3.45 -2.10 7.38
CA ASP A 67 -3.43 -3.56 7.44
C ASP A 67 -4.79 -4.13 7.87
N ILE A 68 -5.44 -3.54 8.87
CA ILE A 68 -6.79 -3.92 9.29
C ILE A 68 -7.82 -3.57 8.22
N GLU A 69 -7.73 -2.40 7.59
CA GLU A 69 -8.59 -2.02 6.45
C GLU A 69 -8.47 -3.04 5.30
N ALA A 70 -7.25 -3.53 5.02
CA ALA A 70 -7.02 -4.55 3.99
C ALA A 70 -7.62 -5.92 4.34
N LEU A 71 -7.64 -6.29 5.63
CA LEU A 71 -8.24 -7.53 6.11
C LEU A 71 -9.77 -7.45 6.15
N LEU A 72 -10.34 -6.25 6.34
CA LEU A 72 -11.78 -6.02 6.38
C LEU A 72 -12.42 -5.80 5.00
N GLU A 73 -11.61 -5.48 3.98
CA GLU A 73 -12.04 -5.28 2.60
C GLU A 73 -11.67 -6.51 1.74
N PRO A 74 -12.60 -7.46 1.50
CA PRO A 74 -12.31 -8.69 0.77
C PRO A 74 -12.08 -8.45 -0.73
N CYS A 75 -12.51 -7.31 -1.28
CA CYS A 75 -12.29 -6.95 -2.68
C CYS A 75 -11.06 -6.05 -2.81
N MET A 76 -9.99 -6.61 -3.39
CA MET A 76 -8.74 -5.89 -3.61
C MET A 76 -8.96 -4.61 -4.43
N GLU A 77 -9.81 -4.65 -5.46
CA GLU A 77 -10.10 -3.51 -6.32
C GLU A 77 -10.74 -2.35 -5.54
N GLU A 78 -11.64 -2.66 -4.60
CA GLU A 78 -12.26 -1.65 -3.72
C GLU A 78 -11.25 -1.07 -2.73
N PHE A 79 -10.35 -1.90 -2.19
CA PHE A 79 -9.26 -1.42 -1.34
C PHE A 79 -8.35 -0.46 -2.12
N VAL A 80 -7.95 -0.81 -3.35
CA VAL A 80 -7.12 0.04 -4.23
C VAL A 80 -7.80 1.37 -4.50
N ARG A 81 -9.11 1.35 -4.80
CA ARG A 81 -9.90 2.57 -5.04
C ARG A 81 -9.94 3.49 -3.83
N LYS A 82 -10.07 2.93 -2.61
CA LYS A 82 -10.11 3.69 -1.35
C LYS A 82 -8.72 4.12 -0.88
N TYR A 83 -7.66 3.46 -1.30
CA TYR A 83 -6.31 3.63 -0.79
C TYR A 83 -5.82 5.09 -0.69
N PRO A 84 -6.03 5.97 -1.71
CA PRO A 84 -5.61 7.36 -1.61
C PRO A 84 -6.33 8.15 -0.51
N THR A 85 -7.48 7.68 -0.01
CA THR A 85 -8.25 8.33 1.05
C THR A 85 -7.72 8.03 2.46
N TYR A 86 -6.84 7.04 2.61
CA TYR A 86 -6.18 6.71 3.88
C TYR A 86 -5.05 7.68 4.25
N TYR A 87 -4.67 8.52 3.30
CA TYR A 87 -3.59 9.49 3.44
C TYR A 87 -4.13 10.91 3.30
N ASP A 88 -3.47 11.84 3.98
CA ASP A 88 -3.69 13.26 3.78
C ASP A 88 -2.91 13.71 2.54
N LYS A 89 -3.61 14.37 1.62
CA LYS A 89 -3.00 14.91 0.39
C LYS A 89 -2.38 16.25 0.71
N PHE A 90 -1.05 16.30 0.78
CA PHE A 90 -0.32 17.55 0.69
C PHE A 90 -0.01 17.79 -0.79
N VAL A 91 -0.58 18.88 -1.33
CA VAL A 91 -0.25 19.39 -2.67
C VAL A 91 1.18 19.90 -2.66
#